data_AF-A0A7X1MAN7-F1
#
_entry.id   AF-A0A7X1MAN7-F1
#
_cell.length_a   1.000
_cell.length_b   1.000
_cell.length_c   1.000
_cell.angle_alpha   90.00
_cell.angle_beta   90.00
_cell.angle_gamma   90.00
#
_symmetry.space_group_name_H-M   'P 1'
#
loop_
_entity.id
_entity.type
_entity.pdbx_description
1 polymer ?
#
loop_
_entity_poly.entity_id
_entity_poly.type
_entity_poly.pdbx_seq_one_letter_code
_entity_poly.pdbx_strand_id
1 'polypeptide(L)' 'MASPHRSARPVRFEDAARNAAYWARIDRIVDKAPPLTDDQRACIRAAFHQPEARRAAA' A
#
# COMPACT_ATOMS: atom_id res chain seq x y z
N MET A 1 -3.43 5.83 -22.00
CA MET A 1 -3.49 4.60 -21.20
C MET A 1 -3.84 4.99 -19.77
N ALA A 2 -5.13 4.94 -19.42
CA ALA A 2 -5.59 5.33 -18.09
C ALA A 2 -5.24 4.22 -17.10
N SER A 3 -4.43 4.55 -16.08
CA SER A 3 -4.07 3.61 -15.02
C SER A 3 -5.32 3.08 -14.32
N PRO A 4 -5.41 1.77 -14.03
CA PRO A 4 -6.55 1.19 -13.34
C PRO A 4 -6.76 1.93 -12.02
N HIS A 5 -8.01 2.24 -11.73
CA HIS A 5 -8.43 3.09 -10.62
C HIS A 5 -7.67 2.73 -9.33
N ARG A 6 -6.77 3.63 -8.89
CA ARG A 6 -6.29 3.61 -7.51
C ARG A 6 -7.53 3.65 -6.63
N SER A 7 -7.84 2.56 -5.93
CA SER A 7 -8.79 2.61 -4.82
C SER A 7 -8.47 3.83 -3.97
N ALA A 8 -9.51 4.54 -3.52
CA ALA A 8 -9.31 5.74 -2.71
C ALA A 8 -8.38 5.41 -1.54
N ARG A 9 -7.27 6.13 -1.42
CA ARG A 9 -6.28 5.87 -0.36
C ARG A 9 -6.93 6.04 1.00
N PRO A 10 -6.62 5.18 1.98
CA PRO A 10 -7.16 5.36 3.31
C PRO A 10 -6.73 6.70 3.91
N VAL A 11 -7.65 7.32 4.63
CA VAL A 11 -7.40 8.55 5.39
C VAL A 11 -6.64 8.18 6.66
N ARG A 12 -5.42 8.68 6.82
CA ARG A 12 -4.60 8.47 8.03
C ARG A 12 -4.66 9.65 9.01
N PHE A 13 -5.00 10.82 8.50
CA PHE A 13 -5.10 12.07 9.27
C PHE A 13 -6.39 12.78 8.88
N GLU A 14 -7.08 13.36 9.87
CA GLU A 14 -8.30 14.17 9.63
C GLU A 14 -8.02 15.40 8.79
N ASP A 15 -6.85 16.04 8.99
CA ASP A 15 -6.38 17.13 8.16
C ASP A 15 -6.06 16.63 6.74
N ALA A 16 -6.84 17.11 5.77
CA ALA A 16 -6.73 16.72 4.36
C ALA A 16 -5.37 17.09 3.74
N ALA A 17 -4.80 18.24 4.09
CA ALA A 17 -3.51 18.69 3.56
C ALA A 17 -2.37 17.82 4.09
N ARG A 18 -2.40 17.48 5.38
CA ARG A 18 -1.45 16.55 6.01
C ARG A 18 -1.56 15.15 5.42
N ASN A 19 -2.78 14.66 5.20
CA ASN A 19 -3.02 13.36 4.58
C ASN A 19 -2.48 13.32 3.13
N ALA A 20 -2.71 14.39 2.35
CA ALA A 20 -2.16 14.52 1.00
C ALA A 20 -0.63 14.55 0.99
N ALA A 21 -0.01 15.35 1.88
CA ALA A 21 1.44 15.46 1.99
C ALA A 21 2.11 14.13 2.38
N TYR A 22 1.51 13.37 3.31
CA TYR A 22 1.97 12.04 3.69
C TYR A 22 2.00 11.11 2.48
N TRP A 23 0.89 11.05 1.75
CA TRP A 23 0.73 10.18 0.60
C TRP A 23 1.62 10.56 -0.58
N ALA A 24 1.85 11.85 -0.81
CA ALA A 24 2.82 12.35 -1.79
C ALA A 24 4.27 11.99 -1.43
N ARG A 25 4.61 11.95 -0.13
CA ARG A 25 5.93 11.45 0.33
C ARG A 25 6.08 9.95 0.06
N ILE A 26 5.05 9.15 0.32
CA ILE A 26 5.08 7.70 0.05
C ILE A 26 5.31 7.44 -1.44
N ASP A 27 4.59 8.14 -2.32
CA ASP A 27 4.77 7.98 -3.78
C ASP A 27 6.20 8.28 -4.21
N ARG A 28 6.77 9.41 -3.75
CA ARG A 28 8.16 9.76 -4.07
C ARG A 28 9.19 8.73 -3.59
N ILE A 29 8.92 8.01 -2.51
CA ILE A 29 9.80 6.95 -2.00
C ILE A 29 9.65 5.70 -2.88
N VAL A 30 8.42 5.29 -3.16
CA VAL A 30 8.13 4.10 -3.97
C VAL A 30 8.66 4.26 -5.40
N ASP A 31 8.49 5.43 -6.02
CA ASP A 31 8.98 5.71 -7.37
C ASP A 31 10.50 5.62 -7.49
N LYS A 32 11.23 5.80 -6.38
CA LYS A 32 12.69 5.72 -6.33
C LYS A 32 13.22 4.36 -5.87
N ALA A 33 12.36 3.47 -5.39
CA ALA A 33 12.77 2.18 -4.89
C ALA A 33 13.10 1.22 -6.07
N PRO A 34 14.15 0.38 -5.94
CA PRO A 34 14.36 -0.69 -6.91
C PRO A 34 13.18 -1.68 -6.87
N PRO A 35 12.88 -2.37 -7.99
CA PRO A 35 11.86 -3.41 -7.99
C PRO A 35 12.24 -4.53 -7.02
N LEU A 36 11.22 -5.11 -6.36
CA LEU A 36 11.41 -6.27 -5.49
C LEU A 36 11.81 -7.50 -6.30
N THR A 37 12.76 -8.27 -5.77
CA THR A 37 13.08 -9.59 -6.29
C THR A 37 11.92 -10.55 -6.07
N ASP A 38 11.91 -11.68 -6.80
CA ASP A 38 10.84 -12.67 -6.66
C ASP A 38 10.81 -13.29 -5.26
N ASP A 39 11.96 -13.52 -4.64
CA ASP A 39 12.06 -14.02 -3.26
C ASP A 39 11.49 -13.03 -2.24
N GLN A 40 11.80 -11.73 -2.39
CA GLN A 40 11.23 -10.69 -1.53
C GLN A 40 9.71 -10.63 -1.68
N ARG A 41 9.22 -10.73 -2.93
CA ARG A 41 7.79 -10.74 -3.22
C ARG A 41 7.11 -11.98 -2.64
N ALA A 42 7.74 -13.16 -2.72
CA ALA A 42 7.25 -14.40 -2.13
C ALA A 42 7.20 -14.31 -0.60
N CYS A 43 8.24 -13.79 0.04
CA CYS A 43 8.30 -13.56 1.49
C CYS A 43 7.19 -12.62 1.96
N ILE A 44 7.01 -11.47 1.30
CA ILE A 44 5.92 -10.52 1.62
C ILE A 44 4.56 -11.19 1.46
N ARG A 45 4.33 -11.91 0.36
CA ARG A 45 3.06 -12.63 0.15
C ARG A 45 2.81 -13.64 1.27
N ALA A 46 3.80 -14.43 1.65
CA ALA A 46 3.67 -15.40 2.73
C ALA A 46 3.35 -14.73 4.08
N ALA A 47 4.04 -13.63 4.40
CA ALA A 47 3.84 -12.90 5.66
C ALA A 47 2.43 -12.27 5.79
N PHE A 48 1.85 -11.81 4.68
CA PHE A 48 0.53 -11.16 4.66
C PHE A 48 -0.58 -12.07 4.12
N HIS A 49 -0.30 -13.34 3.85
CA HIS A 49 -1.31 -14.33 3.45
C HIS A 49 -2.21 -14.64 4.65
N GLN A 50 -3.28 -13.87 4.83
CA GLN A 50 -4.33 -14.19 5.78
C GLN A 50 -5.36 -15.10 5.10
N PRO A 51 -5.56 -16.36 5.55
CA PRO A 51 -6.74 -17.11 5.17
C PRO A 51 -7.98 -16.39 5.69
N GLU A 52 -9.06 -16.38 4.89
CA GLU A 52 -10.25 -15.55 5.10
C GLU A 52 -10.91 -15.68 6.49
N ALA A 53 -10.61 -16.77 7.22
CA ALA A 53 -11.06 -17.02 8.59
C ALA A 53 -10.73 -15.91 9.61
N ARG A 54 -9.75 -15.02 9.33
CA ARG A 54 -9.38 -13.92 10.24
C ARG A 54 -10.06 -12.57 9.93
N ARG A 55 -10.80 -12.45 8.82
CA ARG A 55 -11.55 -11.22 8.47
C ARG A 55 -12.85 -11.03 9.26
N ALA A 56 -13.39 -12.08 9.88
CA ALA A 56 -14.65 -12.02 10.64
C ALA A 56 -14.48 -11.64 12.12
N ALA A 57 -13.25 -11.40 12.60
CA ALA A 57 -12.96 -11.20 14.02
C ALA A 57 -12.24 -9.86 14.34
N ALA A 58 -12.27 -8.90 13.43
CA ALA A 58 -11.67 -7.56 13.61
C ALA A 58 -12.67 -6.45 13.29
#